data_AF-W3WIC5-F1
#
_entry.id   AF-W3WIC5-F1
#
_cell.length_a   1.000
_cell.length_b   1.000
_cell.length_c   1.000
_cell.angle_alpha   90.00
_cell.angle_beta   90.00
_cell.angle_gamma   90.00
#
_symmetry.space_group_name_H-M   'P 1'
#
loop_
_entity.id
_entity.type
_entity.pdbx_description
1 polymer ?
#
loop_
_entity_poly.entity_id
_entity_poly.type
_entity_poly.pdbx_seq_one_letter_code
_entity_poly.pdbx_strand_id
1 'polypeptide(L)'
;MSSSIGTMFSGYLMTATYRLNNVQGYRGWQWLFIVNTIISLPIAIAGFFFFPDVPEITRAWWLKPEEIELAKRRMELEGRANRGRYSKAKFKKIFSSWHIYMLTLLYVLFNNGSNYGSQPVFALWLKSEGYSVSAVNSYPTLTPAVQIIFTLIYAWTSDTVFRGERWPCIVFSGVVNIITNTSMAVWNIPNGWKWTCLILGSIGGGISGINMAWAHEICSDDNEERALVVGTMNEMAYVVQAWLPLLIWQQVESPRYQKGFITMVFVAAGLIATALTIRVLHRKERAKKLRAQETEG
;
A
#
# COMPACT_ATOMS: atom_id res chain seq x y z
N MET A 1 6.21 -4.25 -0.33
CA MET A 1 7.32 -4.71 -1.20
C MET A 1 7.04 -6.08 -1.81
N SER A 2 6.64 -7.10 -1.03
CA SER A 2 6.42 -8.46 -1.54
C SER A 2 5.40 -8.56 -2.68
N SER A 3 4.27 -7.83 -2.58
CA SER A 3 3.28 -7.76 -3.65
C SER A 3 3.86 -7.19 -4.96
N SER A 4 4.60 -6.08 -4.90
CA SER A 4 5.24 -5.45 -6.06
C SER A 4 6.26 -6.37 -6.74
N ILE A 5 7.06 -7.11 -5.96
CA ILE A 5 8.03 -8.09 -6.50
C ILE A 5 7.30 -9.24 -7.20
N GLY A 6 6.22 -9.74 -6.59
CA GLY A 6 5.38 -10.78 -7.20
C GLY A 6 4.80 -10.35 -8.55
N THR A 7 4.31 -9.11 -8.65
CA THR A 7 3.80 -8.54 -9.90
C THR A 7 4.88 -8.44 -10.98
N MET A 8 6.10 -8.02 -10.61
CA MET A 8 7.23 -7.99 -11.56
C MET A 8 7.57 -9.38 -12.08
N PHE A 9 7.71 -10.35 -11.18
CA PHE A 9 8.03 -11.73 -11.54
C PHE A 9 6.98 -12.34 -12.47
N SER A 10 5.69 -12.05 -12.21
CA SER A 10 4.59 -12.49 -13.08
C SER A 10 4.70 -11.95 -14.51
N GLY A 11 5.07 -10.67 -14.70
CA GLY A 11 5.24 -10.07 -16.03
C GLY A 11 6.40 -10.70 -16.82
N TYR A 12 7.53 -10.97 -16.15
CA TYR A 12 8.67 -11.65 -16.78
C TYR A 12 8.36 -13.11 -17.11
N LEU A 13 7.69 -13.83 -16.19
CA LEU A 13 7.22 -15.19 -16.44
C LEU A 13 6.29 -15.23 -17.66
N MET A 14 5.31 -14.33 -17.76
CA MET A 14 4.40 -14.28 -18.90
C MET A 14 5.14 -14.06 -20.23
N THR A 15 6.17 -13.23 -20.23
CA THR A 15 7.02 -13.01 -21.40
C THR A 15 7.84 -14.25 -21.76
N ALA A 16 8.36 -14.96 -20.75
CA ALA A 16 9.10 -16.22 -20.94
C ALA A 16 8.19 -17.34 -21.45
N THR A 17 7.00 -17.51 -20.90
CA THR A 17 6.05 -18.56 -21.31
C THR A 17 5.43 -18.28 -22.68
N TYR A 18 5.42 -17.03 -23.14
CA TYR A 18 5.05 -16.73 -24.53
C TYR A 18 6.01 -17.36 -25.55
N ARG A 19 7.27 -17.62 -25.18
CA ARG A 19 8.22 -18.37 -26.02
C ARG A 19 7.92 -19.87 -26.09
N LEU A 20 7.11 -20.39 -25.18
CA LEU A 20 6.63 -21.76 -25.13
C LEU A 20 5.27 -21.94 -25.86
N ASN A 21 4.87 -20.97 -26.68
CA ASN A 21 3.61 -21.04 -27.39
C ASN A 21 3.61 -22.20 -28.39
N ASN A 22 2.56 -23.03 -28.38
CA ASN A 22 2.42 -24.29 -29.13
C ASN A 22 3.38 -25.42 -28.73
N VAL A 23 4.17 -25.26 -27.67
CA VAL A 23 4.94 -26.38 -27.11
C VAL A 23 3.97 -27.34 -26.43
N GLN A 24 3.99 -28.61 -26.84
CA GLN A 24 3.08 -29.67 -26.37
C GLN A 24 1.58 -29.36 -26.55
N GLY A 25 1.24 -28.51 -27.54
CA GLY A 25 -0.16 -28.16 -27.85
C GLY A 25 -0.78 -27.10 -26.92
N TYR A 26 -0.02 -26.57 -25.95
CA TYR A 26 -0.50 -25.54 -25.03
C TYR A 26 -0.19 -24.13 -25.54
N ARG A 27 -1.11 -23.21 -25.25
CA ARG A 27 -0.92 -21.78 -25.48
C ARG A 27 -0.01 -21.18 -24.40
N GLY A 28 0.76 -20.16 -24.72
CA GLY A 28 1.73 -19.55 -23.78
C GLY A 28 1.13 -19.06 -22.44
N TRP A 29 -0.16 -18.71 -22.40
CA TRP A 29 -0.86 -18.34 -21.15
C TRP A 29 -1.20 -19.56 -20.28
N GLN A 30 -1.38 -20.75 -20.86
CA GLN A 30 -1.63 -21.99 -20.10
C GLN A 30 -0.35 -22.44 -19.39
N TRP A 31 0.79 -22.32 -20.08
CA TRP A 31 2.12 -22.56 -19.50
C TRP A 31 2.39 -21.66 -18.29
N LEU A 32 1.91 -20.42 -18.29
CA LEU A 32 2.03 -19.52 -17.13
C LEU A 32 1.36 -20.09 -15.88
N PHE A 33 0.13 -20.60 -15.99
CA PHE A 33 -0.58 -21.21 -14.85
C PHE A 33 0.10 -22.48 -14.34
N ILE A 34 0.60 -23.32 -15.25
CA ILE A 34 1.31 -24.56 -14.90
C ILE A 34 2.58 -24.23 -14.12
N VAL A 35 3.44 -23.36 -14.65
CA VAL A 35 4.70 -22.96 -14.01
C VAL A 35 4.44 -22.28 -12.66
N ASN A 36 3.45 -21.39 -12.60
CA ASN A 36 3.08 -20.71 -11.35
C ASN A 36 2.66 -21.70 -10.25
N THR A 37 1.90 -22.74 -10.62
CA THR A 37 1.43 -23.77 -9.68
C THR A 37 2.59 -24.62 -9.16
N ILE A 38 3.50 -25.04 -10.05
CA ILE A 38 4.68 -25.86 -9.69
C ILE A 38 5.59 -25.11 -8.71
N ILE A 39 5.75 -23.81 -8.86
CA ILE A 39 6.59 -23.00 -7.95
C ILE A 39 5.85 -22.71 -6.63
N SER A 40 4.55 -22.37 -6.70
CA SER A 40 3.79 -21.93 -5.52
C SER A 40 3.42 -23.07 -4.58
N LEU A 41 3.13 -24.27 -5.11
CA LEU A 41 2.64 -25.40 -4.31
C LEU A 41 3.67 -25.88 -3.26
N PRO A 42 4.96 -26.11 -3.59
CA PRO A 42 5.97 -26.46 -2.60
C PRO A 42 6.17 -25.38 -1.53
N ILE A 43 6.09 -24.10 -1.92
CA ILE A 43 6.22 -22.97 -0.99
C ILE A 43 5.03 -22.95 -0.03
N ALA A 44 3.81 -23.20 -0.50
CA ALA A 44 2.63 -23.28 0.35
C ALA A 44 2.70 -24.46 1.32
N ILE A 45 3.16 -25.62 0.86
CA ILE A 45 3.36 -26.81 1.71
C ILE A 45 4.42 -26.51 2.77
N ALA A 46 5.56 -25.94 2.38
CA ALA A 46 6.59 -25.53 3.34
C ALA A 46 6.04 -24.51 4.35
N GLY A 47 5.27 -23.51 3.90
CA GLY A 47 4.64 -22.53 4.76
C GLY A 47 3.75 -23.16 5.83
N PHE A 48 2.97 -24.19 5.48
CA PHE A 48 2.13 -24.93 6.42
C PHE A 48 2.94 -25.62 7.54
N PHE A 49 4.13 -26.14 7.24
CA PHE A 49 4.96 -26.83 8.24
C PHE A 49 5.87 -25.91 9.05
N PHE A 50 6.29 -24.78 8.48
CA PHE A 50 7.31 -23.91 9.06
C PHE A 50 6.77 -22.63 9.73
N PHE A 51 5.61 -22.08 9.32
CA PHE A 51 5.10 -20.87 9.97
C PHE A 51 4.55 -21.18 11.37
N PRO A 52 5.12 -20.59 12.44
CA PRO A 52 4.64 -20.80 13.79
C PRO A 52 3.41 -19.91 14.06
N ASP A 53 2.46 -20.40 14.85
CA ASP A 53 1.37 -19.57 15.38
C ASP A 53 1.90 -18.49 16.34
N VAL A 54 1.04 -17.55 16.77
CA VAL A 54 1.45 -16.50 17.72
C VAL A 54 2.06 -17.08 19.01
N PRO A 55 3.07 -16.42 19.63
CA PRO A 55 3.83 -16.97 20.77
C PRO A 55 2.98 -17.44 21.96
N GLU A 56 1.78 -16.89 22.09
CA GLU A 56 0.80 -17.23 23.14
C GLU A 56 0.15 -18.61 22.94
N ILE A 57 0.00 -19.08 21.70
CA ILE A 57 -0.65 -20.36 21.34
C ILE A 57 0.21 -21.24 20.41
N THR A 58 1.49 -20.89 20.21
CA THR A 58 2.44 -21.61 19.34
C THR A 58 2.42 -23.11 19.58
N ARG A 59 2.09 -23.88 18.53
CA ARG A 59 2.20 -25.34 18.47
C ARG A 59 3.39 -25.82 17.63
N ALA A 60 4.31 -24.92 17.29
CA ALA A 60 5.43 -25.22 16.42
C ALA A 60 6.38 -26.22 17.09
N TRP A 61 6.52 -27.39 16.46
CA TRP A 61 7.35 -28.51 16.92
C TRP A 61 8.86 -28.22 16.92
N TRP A 62 9.28 -27.15 16.25
CA TRP A 62 10.69 -26.77 16.08
C TRP A 62 11.14 -25.63 17.01
N LEU A 63 10.24 -25.01 17.78
CA LEU A 63 10.57 -23.96 18.76
C LEU A 63 10.76 -24.56 20.15
N LYS A 64 11.88 -24.27 20.80
CA LYS A 64 12.12 -24.70 22.19
C LYS A 64 11.28 -23.85 23.17
N PRO A 65 10.90 -24.39 24.35
CA PRO A 65 10.17 -23.62 25.36
C PRO A 65 10.85 -22.31 25.76
N GLU A 66 12.18 -22.31 25.85
CA GLU A 66 13.00 -21.13 26.19
C GLU A 66 12.90 -20.03 25.11
N GLU A 67 12.80 -20.41 23.83
CA GLU A 67 12.67 -19.48 22.71
C GLU A 67 11.26 -18.86 22.66
N ILE A 68 10.24 -19.63 23.05
CA ILE A 68 8.87 -19.15 23.20
C ILE A 68 8.78 -18.14 24.34
N GLU A 69 9.43 -18.41 25.47
CA GLU A 69 9.49 -17.47 26.61
C GLU A 69 10.24 -16.18 26.25
N LEU A 70 11.36 -16.29 25.54
CA LEU A 70 12.08 -15.14 25.01
C LEU A 70 11.22 -14.31 24.04
N ALA A 71 10.44 -14.97 23.19
CA ALA A 71 9.52 -14.30 22.27
C ALA A 71 8.39 -13.57 23.02
N LYS A 72 7.81 -14.19 24.05
CA LYS A 72 6.82 -13.54 24.94
C LYS A 72 7.40 -12.32 25.63
N ARG A 73 8.60 -12.45 26.20
CA ARG A 73 9.31 -11.36 26.86
C ARG A 73 9.63 -10.20 25.90
N ARG A 74 9.97 -10.49 24.64
CA ARG A 74 10.14 -9.44 23.61
C ARG A 74 8.84 -8.71 23.31
N MET A 75 7.70 -9.42 23.23
CA MET A 75 6.40 -8.75 23.05
C MET A 75 6.05 -7.85 24.24
N GLU A 76 6.34 -8.29 25.46
CA GLU A 76 6.17 -7.48 26.68
C GLU A 76 7.08 -6.24 26.70
N LEU A 77 8.36 -6.40 26.31
CA LEU A 77 9.33 -5.31 26.21
C LEU A 77 8.98 -4.29 25.11
N GLU A 78 8.32 -4.71 24.03
CA GLU A 78 7.77 -3.80 23.01
C GLU A 78 6.52 -3.03 23.49
N GLY A 79 6.07 -3.22 24.75
CA GLY A 79 4.89 -2.56 25.28
C GLY A 79 3.58 -3.06 24.68
N ARG A 80 3.60 -4.22 24.00
CA ARG A 80 2.37 -4.89 23.54
C ARG A 80 1.66 -5.49 24.74
N ALA A 81 0.87 -4.66 25.43
CA ALA A 81 0.05 -5.09 26.56
C ALA A 81 -0.88 -6.24 26.13
N ASN A 82 -1.08 -7.21 27.02
CA ASN A 82 -2.06 -8.28 26.85
C ASN A 82 -3.41 -7.71 26.42
N ARG A 83 -4.08 -8.35 25.45
CA ARG A 83 -5.40 -7.94 24.92
C ARG A 83 -6.36 -7.61 26.06
N GLY A 84 -6.64 -6.32 26.29
CA GLY A 84 -7.63 -5.91 27.26
C GLY A 84 -9.04 -6.24 26.79
N ARG A 85 -9.97 -6.43 27.73
CA ARG A 85 -11.40 -6.57 27.38
C ARG A 85 -11.91 -5.26 26.81
N TYR A 86 -12.53 -5.31 25.63
CA TYR A 86 -13.24 -4.16 25.06
C TYR A 86 -14.35 -3.71 26.02
N SER A 87 -14.17 -2.54 26.63
CA SER A 87 -15.21 -1.87 27.42
C SER A 87 -16.02 -0.94 26.51
N LYS A 88 -17.34 -0.85 26.73
CA LYS A 88 -18.22 0.10 26.02
C LYS A 88 -17.72 1.55 26.12
N ALA A 89 -17.09 1.92 27.25
CA ALA A 89 -16.51 3.24 27.44
C ALA A 89 -15.29 3.49 26.54
N LYS A 90 -14.41 2.48 26.35
CA LYS A 90 -13.28 2.54 25.41
C LYS A 90 -13.79 2.67 23.98
N PHE A 91 -14.81 1.90 23.60
CA PHE A 91 -15.42 2.00 22.27
C PHE A 91 -15.92 3.43 22.00
N LYS A 92 -16.69 4.01 22.93
CA LYS A 92 -17.16 5.40 22.80
C LYS A 92 -16.02 6.41 22.67
N LYS A 93 -14.91 6.22 23.41
CA LYS A 93 -13.71 7.07 23.30
C LYS A 93 -13.07 6.97 21.91
N ILE A 94 -12.87 5.76 21.40
CA ILE A 94 -12.23 5.53 20.09
C ILE A 94 -13.09 6.10 18.96
N PHE A 95 -14.41 5.88 18.98
CA PHE A 95 -15.32 6.45 17.98
C PHE A 95 -15.55 7.96 18.13
N SER A 96 -15.21 8.55 19.27
CA SER A 96 -15.21 10.01 19.43
C SER A 96 -13.86 10.64 19.04
N SER A 97 -12.84 9.82 18.80
CA SER A 97 -11.49 10.28 18.47
C SER A 97 -11.39 10.68 17.00
N TRP A 98 -10.62 11.73 16.74
CA TRP A 98 -10.30 12.12 15.36
C TRP A 98 -9.38 11.10 14.67
N HIS A 99 -8.68 10.26 15.46
CA HIS A 99 -7.76 9.23 14.97
C HIS A 99 -8.44 8.28 13.98
N ILE A 100 -9.58 7.69 14.36
CA ILE A 100 -10.27 6.71 13.51
C ILE A 100 -10.75 7.33 12.19
N TYR A 101 -11.27 8.56 12.20
CA TYR A 101 -11.81 9.16 10.99
C TYR A 101 -10.71 9.67 10.06
N MET A 102 -9.76 10.44 10.58
CA MET A 102 -8.74 11.08 9.73
C MET A 102 -7.70 10.09 9.23
N LEU A 103 -7.27 9.12 10.06
CA LEU A 103 -6.31 8.10 9.63
C LEU A 103 -6.95 7.13 8.63
N THR A 104 -8.22 6.77 8.83
CA THR A 104 -8.99 5.99 7.84
C THR A 104 -9.13 6.75 6.54
N LEU A 105 -9.51 8.03 6.58
CA LEU A 105 -9.61 8.86 5.38
C LEU A 105 -8.27 8.95 4.63
N LEU A 106 -7.17 9.17 5.37
CA LEU A 106 -5.82 9.21 4.80
C LEU A 106 -5.50 7.91 4.05
N TYR A 107 -5.77 6.75 4.67
CA TYR A 107 -5.46 5.46 4.07
C TYR A 107 -6.38 5.13 2.89
N VAL A 108 -7.67 5.48 2.97
CA VAL A 108 -8.63 5.36 1.86
C VAL A 108 -8.15 6.16 0.65
N LEU A 109 -7.75 7.42 0.85
CA LEU A 109 -7.26 8.30 -0.22
C LEU A 109 -5.93 7.80 -0.79
N PHE A 110 -5.03 7.31 0.05
CA PHE A 110 -3.77 6.70 -0.40
C PHE A 110 -4.02 5.46 -1.28
N ASN A 111 -4.83 4.52 -0.78
CA ASN A 111 -5.11 3.24 -1.43
C ASN A 111 -5.82 3.45 -2.77
N ASN A 112 -6.78 4.37 -2.81
CA ASN A 112 -7.56 4.65 -4.01
C ASN A 112 -6.90 5.67 -4.94
N GLY A 113 -5.93 6.47 -4.49
CA GLY A 113 -5.19 7.43 -5.30
C GLY A 113 -4.03 6.83 -6.10
N SER A 114 -3.55 5.65 -5.68
CA SER A 114 -2.47 4.92 -6.36
C SER A 114 -3.00 3.90 -7.39
N ASN A 115 -4.30 3.91 -7.66
CA ASN A 115 -5.03 2.73 -8.14
C ASN A 115 -5.00 2.50 -9.65
N TYR A 116 -4.28 3.32 -10.41
CA TYR A 116 -3.98 2.96 -11.80
C TYR A 116 -2.93 1.84 -11.88
N GLY A 117 -2.16 1.55 -10.81
CA GLY A 117 -1.24 0.39 -10.79
C GLY A 117 -1.98 -0.95 -10.85
N SER A 118 -3.23 -0.97 -10.38
CA SER A 118 -4.14 -2.12 -10.42
C SER A 118 -4.87 -2.25 -11.75
N GLN A 119 -4.88 -1.18 -12.55
CA GLN A 119 -5.53 -1.13 -13.85
C GLN A 119 -4.47 -1.25 -14.95
N PRO A 120 -4.72 -2.00 -16.03
CA PRO A 120 -3.72 -2.21 -17.08
C PRO A 120 -3.55 -1.00 -18.00
N VAL A 121 -3.64 0.24 -17.50
CA VAL A 121 -3.58 1.50 -18.29
C VAL A 121 -2.29 1.56 -19.11
N PHE A 122 -1.15 1.25 -18.50
CA PHE A 122 0.13 1.24 -19.19
C PHE A 122 0.16 0.18 -20.30
N ALA A 123 -0.23 -1.06 -20.00
CA ALA A 123 -0.29 -2.14 -20.97
C ALA A 123 -1.26 -1.85 -22.13
N LEU A 124 -2.42 -1.25 -21.83
CA LEU A 124 -3.43 -0.88 -22.82
C LEU A 124 -2.97 0.27 -23.71
N TRP A 125 -2.28 1.27 -23.15
CA TRP A 125 -1.67 2.32 -23.94
C TRP A 125 -0.59 1.75 -24.88
N LEU A 126 0.33 0.92 -24.38
CA LEU A 126 1.34 0.26 -25.22
C LEU A 126 0.71 -0.57 -26.34
N LYS A 127 -0.37 -1.29 -26.04
CA LYS A 127 -1.11 -2.06 -27.04
C LYS A 127 -1.74 -1.14 -28.10
N SER A 128 -2.28 0.02 -27.70
CA SER A 128 -2.87 0.99 -28.63
C SER A 128 -1.84 1.63 -29.56
N GLU A 129 -0.59 1.75 -29.11
CA GLU A 129 0.54 2.27 -29.90
C GLU A 129 1.22 1.19 -30.77
N GLY A 130 0.72 -0.06 -30.73
CA GLY A 130 1.21 -1.15 -31.58
C GLY A 130 2.47 -1.85 -31.08
N TYR A 131 2.81 -1.75 -29.79
CA TYR A 131 3.96 -2.46 -29.22
C TYR A 131 3.77 -3.99 -29.25
N SER A 132 4.89 -4.72 -29.31
CA SER A 132 4.89 -6.18 -29.28
C SER A 132 4.33 -6.73 -27.96
N VAL A 133 3.79 -7.95 -27.98
CA VAL A 133 3.26 -8.62 -26.77
C VAL A 133 4.32 -8.72 -25.66
N SER A 134 5.59 -8.95 -26.03
CA SER A 134 6.72 -8.95 -25.10
C SER A 134 6.91 -7.60 -24.41
N ALA A 135 6.87 -6.51 -25.18
CA ALA A 135 6.99 -5.14 -24.68
C ALA A 135 5.82 -4.75 -23.78
N VAL A 136 4.59 -5.10 -24.19
CA VAL A 136 3.35 -4.84 -23.43
C VAL A 136 3.37 -5.52 -22.06
N ASN A 137 4.00 -6.69 -21.93
CA ASN A 137 4.10 -7.40 -20.66
C ASN A 137 5.32 -7.00 -19.81
N SER A 138 6.44 -6.68 -20.46
CA SER A 138 7.70 -6.37 -19.77
C SER A 138 7.77 -4.94 -19.30
N TYR A 139 7.37 -3.94 -20.10
CA TYR A 139 7.56 -2.54 -19.74
C TYR A 139 6.72 -2.06 -18.54
N PRO A 140 5.46 -2.51 -18.35
CA PRO A 140 4.71 -2.16 -17.14
C PRO A 140 5.35 -2.66 -15.84
N THR A 141 6.31 -3.59 -15.88
CA THR A 141 7.08 -4.01 -14.69
C THR A 141 7.97 -2.90 -14.12
N LEU A 142 8.23 -1.83 -14.90
CA LEU A 142 8.96 -0.66 -14.42
C LEU A 142 8.21 0.09 -13.31
N THR A 143 6.88 0.07 -13.35
CA THR A 143 5.99 0.69 -12.37
C THR A 143 6.23 0.13 -10.94
N PRO A 144 6.06 -1.18 -10.67
CA PRO A 144 6.37 -1.74 -9.36
C PRO A 144 7.86 -1.65 -8.98
N ALA A 145 8.80 -1.63 -9.95
CA ALA A 145 10.22 -1.43 -9.66
C ALA A 145 10.49 -0.05 -9.06
N VAL A 146 9.96 1.01 -9.67
CA VAL A 146 10.05 2.38 -9.16
C VAL A 146 9.34 2.52 -7.82
N GLN A 147 8.17 1.87 -7.65
CA GLN A 147 7.48 1.83 -6.37
C GLN A 147 8.37 1.26 -5.25
N ILE A 148 9.11 0.18 -5.49
CA ILE A 148 10.03 -0.42 -4.50
C ILE A 148 11.13 0.56 -4.11
N ILE A 149 11.77 1.18 -5.11
CA ILE A 149 12.85 2.16 -4.88
C ILE A 149 12.33 3.33 -4.03
N PHE A 150 11.18 3.89 -4.39
CA PHE A 150 10.61 5.00 -3.63
C PHE A 150 10.10 4.57 -2.25
N THR A 151 9.65 3.33 -2.07
CA THR A 151 9.31 2.80 -0.74
C THR A 151 10.53 2.86 0.19
N LEU A 152 11.71 2.46 -0.29
CA LEU A 152 12.96 2.52 0.48
C LEU A 152 13.41 3.96 0.72
N ILE A 153 13.37 4.81 -0.30
CA ILE A 153 13.70 6.24 -0.17
C ILE A 153 12.80 6.90 0.87
N TYR A 154 11.49 6.63 0.82
CA TYR A 154 10.53 7.19 1.74
C TYR A 154 10.73 6.72 3.17
N ALA A 155 10.97 5.42 3.38
CA ALA A 155 11.31 4.90 4.70
C ALA A 155 12.56 5.58 5.26
N TRP A 156 13.66 5.58 4.51
CA TRP A 156 14.92 6.16 4.94
C TRP A 156 14.84 7.67 5.20
N THR A 157 14.21 8.42 4.28
CA THR A 157 14.08 9.88 4.39
C THR A 157 13.17 10.27 5.55
N SER A 158 12.08 9.52 5.78
CA SER A 158 11.16 9.79 6.88
C SER A 158 11.81 9.54 8.24
N ASP A 159 12.55 8.43 8.39
CA ASP A 159 13.21 8.09 9.66
C ASP A 159 14.43 8.99 9.92
N THR A 160 15.31 9.15 8.92
CA THR A 160 16.63 9.77 9.12
C THR A 160 16.60 11.28 8.89
N VAL A 161 16.11 11.71 7.72
CA VAL A 161 16.21 13.11 7.28
C VAL A 161 15.16 13.98 7.98
N PHE A 162 13.93 13.48 8.07
CA PHE A 162 12.82 14.19 8.69
C PHE A 162 12.63 13.86 10.18
N ARG A 163 13.58 13.15 10.79
CA ARG A 163 13.61 12.83 12.24
C ARG A 163 12.28 12.23 12.74
N GLY A 164 11.68 11.34 11.94
CA GLY A 164 10.41 10.68 12.25
C GLY A 164 9.16 11.39 11.73
N GLU A 165 9.26 12.56 11.09
CA GLU A 165 8.09 13.20 10.49
C GLU A 165 7.66 12.44 9.22
N ARG A 166 6.41 11.95 9.24
CA ARG A 166 5.83 11.08 8.19
C ARG A 166 5.17 11.85 7.04
N TRP A 167 4.63 13.04 7.33
CA TRP A 167 3.86 13.84 6.37
C TRP A 167 4.62 14.37 5.14
N PRO A 168 5.94 14.68 5.16
CA PRO A 168 6.60 15.27 3.98
C PRO A 168 6.62 14.31 2.78
N CYS A 169 6.89 13.03 3.02
CA CYS A 169 6.88 12.01 1.97
C CYS A 169 5.47 11.82 1.37
N ILE A 170 4.43 11.89 2.20
CA ILE A 170 3.03 11.81 1.77
C ILE A 170 2.68 13.00 0.86
N VAL A 171 3.06 14.22 1.28
CA VAL A 171 2.80 15.43 0.49
C VAL A 171 3.56 15.42 -0.83
N PHE A 172 4.85 15.06 -0.81
CA PHE A 172 5.65 14.94 -2.03
C PHE A 172 5.03 13.93 -3.02
N SER A 173 4.66 12.75 -2.53
CA SER A 173 4.01 11.73 -3.35
C SER A 173 2.67 12.20 -3.91
N GLY A 174 1.87 12.94 -3.12
CA GLY A 174 0.63 13.57 -3.57
C GLY A 174 0.86 14.60 -4.68
N VAL A 175 1.87 15.47 -4.55
CA VAL A 175 2.20 16.49 -5.55
C VAL A 175 2.63 15.86 -6.87
N VAL A 176 3.51 14.84 -6.82
CA VAL A 176 3.92 14.08 -8.01
C VAL A 176 2.71 13.45 -8.68
N ASN A 177 1.80 12.83 -7.90
CA ASN A 177 0.58 12.26 -8.43
C ASN A 177 -0.35 13.31 -9.08
N ILE A 178 -0.47 14.51 -8.53
CA ILE A 178 -1.24 15.59 -9.17
C ILE A 178 -0.66 15.92 -10.54
N ILE A 179 0.67 16.08 -10.63
CA ILE A 179 1.35 16.43 -11.89
C ILE A 179 1.17 15.33 -12.94
N THR A 180 1.42 14.07 -12.57
CA THR A 180 1.34 12.94 -13.51
C THR A 180 -0.10 12.66 -13.94
N ASN A 181 -1.06 12.64 -13.01
CA ASN A 181 -2.47 12.39 -13.34
C ASN A 181 -3.08 13.55 -14.15
N THR A 182 -2.74 14.81 -13.86
CA THR A 182 -3.19 15.96 -14.68
C THR A 182 -2.65 15.86 -16.11
N SER A 183 -1.36 15.52 -16.25
CA SER A 183 -0.72 15.33 -17.55
C SER A 183 -1.39 14.21 -18.36
N MET A 184 -1.72 13.10 -17.71
CA MET A 184 -2.42 11.98 -18.34
C MET A 184 -3.88 12.31 -18.69
N ALA A 185 -4.55 13.15 -17.89
CA ALA A 185 -5.91 13.62 -18.20
C ALA A 185 -5.97 14.49 -19.47
N VAL A 186 -4.91 15.26 -19.77
CA VAL A 186 -4.81 16.06 -21.01
C VAL A 186 -4.58 15.15 -22.23
N TRP A 187 -3.91 14.01 -22.05
CA TRP A 187 -3.59 12.97 -23.05
C TRP A 187 -2.70 13.38 -24.24
N ASN A 188 -2.87 14.60 -24.77
CA ASN A 188 -2.10 15.14 -25.89
C ASN A 188 -0.75 15.71 -25.41
N ILE A 189 0.13 14.80 -25.00
CA ILE A 189 1.48 15.10 -24.49
C ILE A 189 2.52 14.25 -25.23
N PRO A 190 3.80 14.68 -25.29
CA PRO A 190 4.86 13.91 -25.92
C PRO A 190 4.96 12.49 -25.35
N ASN A 191 5.26 11.51 -26.20
CA ASN A 191 5.32 10.10 -25.77
C ASN A 191 6.32 9.89 -24.62
N GLY A 192 7.47 10.55 -24.63
CA GLY A 192 8.42 10.51 -23.52
C GLY A 192 7.80 10.96 -22.19
N TRP A 193 6.96 11.99 -22.20
CA TRP A 193 6.27 12.45 -21.00
C TRP A 193 5.18 11.47 -20.53
N LYS A 194 4.48 10.79 -21.45
CA LYS A 194 3.53 9.71 -21.10
C LYS A 194 4.24 8.56 -20.37
N TRP A 195 5.39 8.12 -20.88
CA TRP A 195 6.24 7.13 -20.21
C TRP A 195 6.59 7.56 -18.80
N THR A 196 7.09 8.79 -18.64
CA THR A 196 7.42 9.36 -17.33
C THR A 196 6.22 9.40 -16.40
N CYS A 197 5.05 9.85 -16.87
CA CYS A 197 3.84 9.94 -16.04
C CYS A 197 3.35 8.56 -15.56
N LEU A 198 3.33 7.57 -16.46
CA LEU A 198 2.89 6.21 -16.15
C LEU A 198 3.81 5.53 -15.12
N ILE A 199 5.12 5.74 -15.25
CA ILE A 199 6.12 5.23 -14.31
C ILE A 199 6.07 6.00 -12.97
N LEU A 200 6.07 7.33 -13.00
CA LEU A 200 6.22 8.14 -11.78
C LEU A 200 4.97 8.18 -10.89
N GLY A 201 3.74 8.11 -11.39
CA GLY A 201 2.60 8.09 -10.46
C GLY A 201 2.51 6.79 -9.63
N SER A 202 3.32 5.75 -9.94
CA SER A 202 3.44 4.53 -9.14
C SER A 202 4.13 4.75 -7.80
N ILE A 203 4.84 5.88 -7.71
CA ILE A 203 5.50 6.35 -6.49
C ILE A 203 4.49 6.54 -5.36
N GLY A 204 3.22 6.82 -5.71
CA GLY A 204 2.07 6.79 -4.80
C GLY A 204 2.06 5.54 -3.93
N GLY A 205 2.26 4.36 -4.50
CA GLY A 205 2.24 3.09 -3.77
C GLY A 205 3.34 2.94 -2.71
N GLY A 206 4.39 3.76 -2.74
CA GLY A 206 5.52 3.68 -1.81
C GLY A 206 5.23 4.21 -0.40
N ILE A 207 4.17 5.00 -0.21
CA ILE A 207 3.85 5.60 1.10
C ILE A 207 3.01 4.69 2.01
N SER A 208 2.63 3.48 1.55
CA SER A 208 1.81 2.53 2.34
C SER A 208 2.37 2.28 3.74
N GLY A 209 3.68 2.01 3.81
CA GLY A 209 4.37 1.74 5.08
C GLY A 209 4.41 2.96 5.99
N ILE A 210 4.58 4.15 5.40
CA ILE A 210 4.58 5.42 6.15
C ILE A 210 3.23 5.71 6.75
N ASN A 211 2.13 5.52 6.00
CA ASN A 211 0.78 5.75 6.51
C ASN A 211 0.48 4.84 7.72
N MET A 212 0.87 3.56 7.64
CA MET A 212 0.70 2.62 8.75
C MET A 212 1.61 2.93 9.94
N ALA A 213 2.87 3.28 9.69
CA ALA A 213 3.80 3.71 10.75
C ALA A 213 3.25 4.94 11.47
N TRP A 214 2.74 5.92 10.75
CA TRP A 214 2.19 7.14 11.35
C TRP A 214 0.94 6.87 12.19
N ALA A 215 0.05 6.00 11.71
CA ALA A 215 -1.12 5.59 12.49
C ALA A 215 -0.72 4.83 13.76
N HIS A 216 0.30 3.98 13.69
CA HIS A 216 0.85 3.29 14.86
C HIS A 216 1.49 4.24 15.87
N GLU A 217 2.19 5.27 15.43
CA GLU A 217 2.78 6.31 16.28
C GLU A 217 1.70 7.19 16.94
N ILE A 218 0.65 7.56 16.21
CA ILE A 218 -0.45 8.39 16.74
C ILE A 218 -1.26 7.61 17.79
N CYS A 219 -1.51 6.33 17.55
CA CYS A 219 -2.26 5.46 18.45
C CYS A 219 -1.36 4.69 19.43
N SER A 220 -0.15 5.16 19.73
CA SER A 220 0.79 4.44 20.61
C SER A 220 0.29 4.29 22.05
N ASP A 221 -0.59 5.18 22.50
CA ASP A 221 -1.02 5.26 23.90
C ASP A 221 -2.06 4.18 24.27
N ASP A 222 -2.78 3.61 23.29
CA ASP A 222 -3.84 2.63 23.52
C ASP A 222 -3.80 1.54 22.43
N ASN A 223 -3.47 0.31 22.85
CA ASN A 223 -3.33 -0.84 21.95
C ASN A 223 -4.65 -1.24 21.29
N GLU A 224 -5.78 -1.10 21.98
CA GLU A 224 -7.10 -1.40 21.40
C GLU A 224 -7.52 -0.34 20.39
N GLU A 225 -7.24 0.94 20.66
CA GLU A 225 -7.43 2.03 19.69
C GLU A 225 -6.59 1.79 18.44
N ARG A 226 -5.30 1.49 18.61
CA ARG A 226 -4.38 1.19 17.51
C ARG A 226 -4.89 0.03 16.65
N ALA A 227 -5.29 -1.08 17.27
CA ALA A 227 -5.79 -2.24 16.56
C ALA A 227 -7.07 -1.92 15.77
N LEU A 228 -8.02 -1.22 16.39
CA LEU A 228 -9.28 -0.86 15.74
C LEU A 228 -9.07 0.14 14.59
N VAL A 229 -8.26 1.18 14.80
CA VAL A 229 -7.98 2.20 13.79
C VAL A 229 -7.28 1.58 12.58
N VAL A 230 -6.22 0.78 12.79
CA VAL A 230 -5.47 0.15 11.69
C VAL A 230 -6.31 -0.87 10.93
N GLY A 231 -7.14 -1.64 11.64
CA GLY A 231 -8.12 -2.53 11.00
C GLY A 231 -9.12 -1.76 10.14
N THR A 232 -9.71 -0.69 10.70
CA THR A 232 -10.70 0.15 10.01
C THR A 232 -10.10 0.86 8.80
N MET A 233 -8.87 1.37 8.91
CA MET A 233 -8.12 1.96 7.81
C MET A 233 -8.07 1.02 6.62
N ASN A 234 -7.66 -0.24 6.85
CA ASN A 234 -7.48 -1.21 5.78
C ASN A 234 -8.80 -1.66 5.18
N GLU A 235 -9.80 -2.00 6.01
CA GLU A 235 -11.10 -2.47 5.53
C GLU A 235 -11.84 -1.40 4.73
N MET A 236 -11.91 -0.16 5.23
CA MET A 236 -12.59 0.92 4.53
C MET A 236 -11.92 1.27 3.20
N ALA A 237 -10.60 1.16 3.12
CA ALA A 237 -9.89 1.33 1.85
C ALA A 237 -10.32 0.29 0.81
N TYR A 238 -10.43 -0.99 1.20
CA TYR A 238 -10.91 -2.04 0.31
C TYR A 238 -12.40 -1.91 -0.05
N VAL A 239 -13.24 -1.44 0.88
CA VAL A 239 -14.65 -1.14 0.58
C VAL A 239 -14.78 -0.12 -0.54
N VAL A 240 -13.99 0.97 -0.50
CA VAL A 240 -13.99 1.98 -1.57
C VAL A 240 -13.37 1.42 -2.85
N GLN A 241 -12.29 0.63 -2.73
CA GLN A 241 -11.61 -0.01 -3.85
C GLN A 241 -12.52 -0.98 -4.62
N ALA A 242 -13.52 -1.59 -3.98
CA ALA A 242 -14.41 -2.56 -4.62
C ALA A 242 -15.29 -1.94 -5.72
N TRP A 243 -15.73 -0.69 -5.57
CA TRP A 243 -16.67 -0.06 -6.50
C TRP A 243 -16.09 1.14 -7.26
N LEU A 244 -15.18 1.91 -6.65
CA LEU A 244 -14.66 3.15 -7.27
C LEU A 244 -14.02 2.90 -8.64
N PRO A 245 -13.14 1.88 -8.81
CA PRO A 245 -12.52 1.60 -10.11
C PRO A 245 -13.51 1.27 -11.22
N LEU A 246 -14.63 0.61 -10.89
CA LEU A 246 -15.67 0.25 -11.84
C LEU A 246 -16.34 1.49 -12.45
N LEU A 247 -16.40 2.59 -11.70
CA LEU A 247 -16.99 3.84 -12.16
C LEU A 247 -16.01 4.71 -12.95
N ILE A 248 -14.74 4.75 -12.52
CA ILE A 248 -13.77 5.73 -13.05
C ILE A 248 -12.84 5.16 -14.14
N TRP A 249 -12.66 3.83 -14.18
CA TRP A 249 -11.81 3.14 -15.16
C TRP A 249 -12.65 2.32 -16.14
N GLN A 250 -13.65 2.96 -16.76
CA GLN A 250 -14.54 2.29 -17.70
C GLN A 250 -13.80 1.85 -18.95
N GLN A 251 -13.97 0.59 -19.35
CA GLN A 251 -13.29 0.01 -20.51
C GLN A 251 -13.62 0.73 -21.83
N VAL A 252 -14.80 1.35 -21.93
CA VAL A 252 -15.23 2.16 -23.09
C VAL A 252 -14.33 3.40 -23.29
N GLU A 253 -13.75 3.92 -22.21
CA GLU A 253 -12.85 5.09 -22.25
C GLU A 253 -11.37 4.70 -22.41
N SER A 254 -11.08 3.41 -22.54
CA SER A 254 -9.73 2.90 -22.79
C SER A 254 -9.18 3.42 -24.12
N PRO A 255 -7.90 3.83 -24.20
CA PRO A 255 -6.87 3.85 -23.15
C PRO A 255 -6.77 5.20 -22.39
N ARG A 256 -7.64 6.17 -22.69
CA ARG A 256 -7.52 7.55 -22.21
C ARG A 256 -7.97 7.74 -20.78
N TYR A 257 -9.04 7.06 -20.36
CA TYR A 257 -9.56 7.06 -18.99
C TYR A 257 -9.59 8.44 -18.32
N GLN A 258 -10.06 9.46 -19.04
CA GLN A 258 -9.95 10.86 -18.62
C GLN A 258 -10.64 11.11 -17.26
N LYS A 259 -11.82 10.50 -17.03
CA LYS A 259 -12.53 10.57 -15.74
C LYS A 259 -11.72 9.95 -14.59
N GLY A 260 -11.06 8.83 -14.86
CA GLY A 260 -10.12 8.18 -13.95
C GLY A 260 -9.03 9.14 -13.50
N PHE A 261 -8.28 9.69 -14.44
CA PHE A 261 -7.17 10.59 -14.14
C PHE A 261 -7.60 11.87 -13.40
N ILE A 262 -8.72 12.49 -13.80
CA ILE A 262 -9.26 13.67 -13.09
C ILE A 262 -9.63 13.30 -11.64
N THR A 263 -10.28 12.16 -11.42
CA THR A 263 -10.65 11.70 -10.07
C THR A 263 -9.40 11.49 -9.21
N MET A 264 -8.34 10.90 -9.78
CA MET A 264 -7.06 10.69 -9.06
C MET A 264 -6.40 12.01 -8.66
N VAL A 265 -6.52 13.09 -9.44
CA VAL A 265 -6.04 14.42 -9.04
C VAL A 265 -6.74 14.91 -7.77
N PHE A 266 -8.06 14.78 -7.70
CA PHE A 266 -8.83 15.18 -6.51
C PHE A 266 -8.51 14.29 -5.31
N VAL A 267 -8.34 12.99 -5.51
CA VAL A 267 -7.92 12.07 -4.44
C VAL A 267 -6.52 12.43 -3.92
N ALA A 268 -5.58 12.75 -4.79
CA ALA A 268 -4.24 13.19 -4.41
C ALA A 268 -4.25 14.55 -3.67
N ALA A 269 -5.08 15.50 -4.10
CA ALA A 269 -5.28 16.75 -3.38
C ALA A 269 -5.91 16.52 -1.99
N GLY A 270 -6.91 15.64 -1.90
CA GLY A 270 -7.51 15.23 -0.65
C GLY A 270 -6.50 14.55 0.29
N LEU A 271 -5.60 13.72 -0.26
CA LEU A 271 -4.53 13.06 0.50
C LEU A 271 -3.61 14.10 1.16
N ILE A 272 -3.17 15.10 0.39
CA ILE A 272 -2.34 16.20 0.90
C ILE A 272 -3.08 16.97 1.99
N ALA A 273 -4.33 17.37 1.74
CA ALA A 273 -5.15 18.12 2.69
C ALA A 273 -5.34 17.34 4.00
N THR A 274 -5.61 16.03 3.90
CA THR A 274 -5.80 15.14 5.05
C THR A 274 -4.50 14.97 5.82
N ALA A 275 -3.37 14.77 5.14
CA ALA A 275 -2.06 14.67 5.79
C ALA A 275 -1.69 15.95 6.55
N LEU A 276 -1.91 17.13 5.97
CA LEU A 276 -1.66 18.40 6.65
C LEU A 276 -2.62 18.61 7.84
N THR A 277 -3.87 18.19 7.71
CA THR A 277 -4.86 18.26 8.79
C THR A 277 -4.46 17.37 9.97
N ILE A 278 -4.07 16.11 9.70
CA ILE A 278 -3.57 15.17 10.72
C ILE A 278 -2.34 15.76 11.41
N ARG A 279 -1.42 16.39 10.68
CA ARG A 279 -0.26 17.06 11.26
C ARG A 279 -0.68 18.15 12.26
N VAL A 280 -1.65 18.98 11.91
CA VAL A 280 -2.14 20.05 12.80
C VAL A 280 -2.82 19.45 14.04
N LEU A 281 -3.68 18.45 13.87
CA LEU A 281 -4.39 17.78 14.97
C LEU A 281 -3.42 17.08 15.92
N HIS A 282 -2.47 16.32 15.38
CA HIS A 282 -1.43 15.64 16.16
C HIS A 282 -0.56 16.64 16.93
N ARG A 283 -0.13 17.76 16.31
CA ARG A 283 0.62 18.79 17.04
C ARG A 283 -0.19 19.44 18.17
N LYS A 284 -1.48 19.72 17.94
CA LYS A 284 -2.38 20.25 18.98
C LYS A 284 -2.54 19.27 20.14
N GLU A 285 -2.69 17.98 19.84
CA GLU A 285 -2.81 16.95 20.87
C GLU A 285 -1.53 16.79 21.70
N ARG A 286 -0.37 16.74 21.06
CA ARG A 286 0.93 16.71 21.77
C ARG A 286 1.12 17.93 22.65
N ALA A 287 0.78 19.13 22.17
CA ALA A 287 0.87 20.35 22.95
C ALA A 287 -0.08 20.33 24.16
N LYS A 288 -1.30 19.78 24.02
CA LYS A 288 -2.25 19.64 25.13
C LYS A 288 -1.74 18.64 26.18
N LYS A 289 -1.14 17.52 25.75
CA LYS A 289 -0.54 16.52 26.65
C LYS A 289 0.62 17.11 27.45
N LEU A 290 1.52 17.84 26.80
CA LEU A 290 2.63 18.52 27.47
C LEU A 290 2.16 19.51 28.54
N ARG A 291 1.16 20.35 28.22
CA ARG A 291 0.59 21.30 29.18
C ARG A 291 -0.08 20.62 30.38
N ALA A 292 -0.74 19.48 30.17
CA ALA A 292 -1.34 18.72 31.26
C ALA A 292 -0.26 18.17 32.21
N GLN A 293 0.85 17.66 31.67
CA GLN A 293 1.98 17.19 32.46
C GLN A 293 2.67 18.31 33.26
N GLU A 294 2.79 19.51 32.68
CA GLU A 294 3.32 20.70 33.38
C GLU A 294 2.39 21.24 34.49
N THR A 295 1.10 20.92 34.45
CA THR A 295 0.13 21.35 35.47
C THR A 295 0.04 20.35 36.64
N GLU A 296 0.47 19.10 36.42
CA GLU A 296 0.43 18.01 37.40
C GLU A 296 1.76 17.78 38.15
N GLY A 297 2.87 18.40 37.70
CA GLY A 297 4.19 18.32 38.32
C GLY A 297 4.57 19.57 39.11
#